data_AF-A0A9P1K0L5-F1
#
_entry.id   AF-A0A9P1K0L5-F1
#
_cell.length_a   1.000
_cell.length_b   1.000
_cell.length_c   1.000
_cell.angle_alpha   90.00
_cell.angle_beta   90.00
_cell.angle_gamma   90.00
#
_symmetry.space_group_name_H-M   'P 1'
#
loop_
_entity.id
_entity.type
_entity.pdbx_description
1 polymer ?
#
loop_
_entity_poly.entity_id
_entity_poly.type
_entity_poly.pdbx_seq_one_letter_code
_entity_poly.pdbx_strand_id
1 'polypeptide(L)'
;MDAHCVWEAGAQLGEGPVWSPSRNALFAVDIRGSRLLRYTPADGRGRAWPLEEAACWLVERADGAGFVAGLRSRRLVGLRLDGERLTIGRELVRLEEDAPGNRLNDAMADAAGRLWVGSMDDAEQDASGSLYRVGPDGSVERADEGYTVSNGPALSPDGRTLYHTDSPRRTIFAFTLAADGTLSGKRAHIRFGEEDGYPDGMTCDAGAISGSRTGAAAGSAASGRTGRWTGWCGCRCPTSPPAPSAGRGWTSCSSPPPPRTRRTENR
;
A
#
# COMPACT_ATOMS: atom_id res chain seq x y z
N MET A 1 0.43 23.88 4.60
CA MET A 1 0.95 22.61 5.16
C MET A 1 2.44 22.65 4.97
N ASP A 2 3.20 22.42 6.04
CA ASP A 2 4.66 22.39 5.99
C ASP A 2 5.13 20.94 5.92
N ALA A 3 5.90 20.61 4.90
CA ALA A 3 6.54 19.30 4.77
C ALA A 3 7.98 19.41 5.31
N HIS A 4 8.39 18.47 6.15
CA HIS A 4 9.76 18.36 6.66
C HIS A 4 10.21 16.90 6.61
N CYS A 5 11.50 16.67 6.36
CA CYS A 5 12.08 15.35 6.41
C CYS A 5 12.21 14.90 7.86
N VAL A 6 11.51 13.83 8.24
CA VAL A 6 11.56 13.27 9.60
C VAL A 6 12.66 12.22 9.76
N TRP A 7 13.17 11.67 8.65
CA TRP A 7 14.24 10.69 8.61
C TRP A 7 14.86 10.59 7.21
N GLU A 8 16.16 10.82 7.12
CA GLU A 8 16.96 10.59 5.90
C GLU A 8 17.37 9.11 5.81
N ALA A 9 16.46 8.25 5.35
CA ALA A 9 16.69 6.81 5.26
C ALA A 9 17.73 6.40 4.20
N GLY A 10 18.03 7.28 3.25
CA GLY A 10 18.88 6.98 2.09
C GLY A 10 18.34 5.80 1.27
N ALA A 11 17.02 5.67 1.14
CA ALA A 11 16.37 4.64 0.33
C ALA A 11 16.60 4.90 -1.16
N GLN A 12 16.90 3.85 -1.93
CA GLN A 12 17.01 3.96 -3.38
C GLN A 12 15.63 4.03 -4.04
N LEU A 13 14.68 3.24 -3.54
CA LEU A 13 13.26 3.30 -3.90
C LEU A 13 12.43 2.94 -2.67
N GLY A 14 12.10 3.94 -1.87
CA GLY A 14 11.30 3.79 -0.65
C GLY A 14 9.82 3.66 -0.97
N GLU A 15 9.21 2.52 -0.62
CA GLU A 15 7.85 2.15 -1.01
C GLU A 15 7.07 1.43 0.09
N GLY A 16 5.78 1.23 -0.16
CA GLY A 16 4.88 0.44 0.69
C GLY A 16 4.85 0.89 2.16
N PRO A 17 4.65 2.20 2.47
CA PRO A 17 4.62 2.68 3.84
C PRO A 17 3.42 2.11 4.61
N VAL A 18 3.68 1.51 5.77
CA VAL A 18 2.67 0.96 6.68
C VAL A 18 2.86 1.55 8.08
N TRP A 19 1.84 2.22 8.58
CA TRP A 19 1.80 2.58 10.00
C TRP A 19 1.38 1.36 10.83
N SER A 20 2.19 0.99 11.82
CA SER A 20 1.87 -0.08 12.77
C SER A 20 1.46 0.52 14.11
N PRO A 21 0.16 0.54 14.46
CA PRO A 21 -0.31 1.09 15.73
C PRO A 21 0.25 0.35 16.94
N SER A 22 0.37 -0.98 16.84
CA SER A 22 0.86 -1.85 17.90
C SER A 22 2.34 -1.59 18.25
N ARG A 23 3.13 -1.16 17.26
CA ARG A 23 4.57 -0.86 17.40
C ARG A 23 4.88 0.63 17.47
N ASN A 24 3.86 1.48 17.30
CA ASN A 24 3.97 2.93 17.21
C ASN A 24 5.11 3.37 16.26
N ALA A 25 5.15 2.77 15.08
CA ALA A 25 6.23 2.94 14.12
C ALA A 25 5.72 2.86 12.68
N LEU A 26 6.36 3.62 11.79
CA LEU A 26 6.19 3.52 10.36
C LEU A 26 7.17 2.49 9.81
N PHE A 27 6.67 1.54 9.04
CA PHE A 27 7.47 0.59 8.27
C PHE A 27 7.38 0.94 6.79
N ALA A 28 8.40 0.60 6.03
CA ALA A 28 8.44 0.73 4.58
C ALA A 28 9.47 -0.26 4.02
N VAL A 29 9.51 -0.42 2.70
CA VAL A 29 10.58 -1.16 2.03
C VAL A 29 11.46 -0.23 1.22
N ASP A 30 12.72 -0.59 1.03
CA ASP A 30 13.57 -0.04 -0.01
C ASP A 30 13.72 -1.13 -1.07
N ILE A 31 12.94 -1.05 -2.15
CA ILE A 31 12.86 -2.12 -3.15
C ILE A 31 14.21 -2.30 -3.84
N ARG A 32 14.82 -1.20 -4.30
CA ARG A 32 16.11 -1.25 -5.02
C ARG A 32 17.30 -1.46 -4.08
N GLY A 33 17.21 -1.02 -2.83
CA GLY A 33 18.24 -1.28 -1.82
C GLY A 33 18.10 -2.63 -1.11
N SER A 34 17.03 -3.39 -1.34
CA SER A 34 16.70 -4.65 -0.64
C SER A 34 16.73 -4.48 0.89
N ARG A 35 15.98 -3.53 1.43
CA ARG A 35 15.91 -3.31 2.90
C ARG A 35 14.48 -3.20 3.41
N LEU A 36 14.25 -3.71 4.60
CA LEU A 36 13.12 -3.32 5.43
C LEU A 36 13.50 -2.05 6.21
N LEU A 37 12.62 -1.05 6.24
CA LEU A 37 12.81 0.21 6.94
C LEU A 37 11.81 0.32 8.10
N ARG A 38 12.25 0.89 9.22
CA ARG A 38 11.41 1.28 10.35
C ARG A 38 11.79 2.66 10.86
N TYR A 39 10.81 3.52 11.03
CA TYR A 39 10.93 4.81 11.69
C TYR A 39 10.04 4.86 12.93
N THR A 40 10.59 5.32 14.06
CA THR A 40 9.86 5.47 15.32
C THR A 40 9.72 6.95 15.64
N PRO A 41 8.51 7.55 15.50
CA PRO A 41 8.32 8.98 15.73
C PRO A 41 8.62 9.42 17.16
N ALA A 42 8.42 8.54 18.15
CA ALA A 42 8.57 8.87 19.56
C ALA A 42 10.00 9.28 19.95
N ASP A 43 11.01 8.71 19.30
CA ASP A 43 12.43 9.02 19.55
C ASP A 43 13.17 9.51 18.29
N GLY A 44 12.46 9.63 17.17
CA GLY A 44 13.00 10.08 15.89
C GLY A 44 13.99 9.09 15.26
N ARG A 45 14.06 7.84 15.72
CA ARG A 45 15.06 6.88 15.26
C ARG A 45 14.57 6.06 14.07
N GLY A 46 15.44 5.99 13.06
CA GLY A 46 15.32 5.10 11.93
C GLY A 46 16.15 3.83 12.11
N ARG A 47 15.69 2.72 11.51
CA ARG A 47 16.41 1.45 11.43
C ARG A 47 16.16 0.81 10.07
N ALA A 48 17.16 0.11 9.57
CA ALA A 48 17.06 -0.68 8.35
C ALA A 48 17.61 -2.10 8.59
N TRP A 49 16.99 -3.10 7.95
CA TRP A 49 17.49 -4.47 7.90
C TRP A 49 17.70 -4.87 6.44
N PRO A 50 18.86 -5.44 6.07
CA PRO A 50 19.04 -6.00 4.74
C PRO A 50 18.12 -7.20 4.54
N LEU A 51 17.67 -7.38 3.31
CA LEU A 51 16.92 -8.52 2.84
C LEU A 51 17.76 -9.27 1.80
N GLU A 52 17.68 -10.59 1.79
CA GLU A 52 18.30 -11.41 0.73
C GLU A 52 17.65 -11.15 -0.63
N GLU A 53 16.41 -10.69 -0.62
CA GLU A 53 15.61 -10.39 -1.79
C GLU A 53 14.75 -9.14 -1.53
N ALA A 54 14.56 -8.31 -2.56
CA ALA A 54 13.71 -7.13 -2.45
C ALA A 54 12.27 -7.50 -2.07
N ALA A 55 11.79 -6.93 -0.97
CA ALA A 55 10.37 -6.84 -0.69
C ALA A 55 9.80 -5.59 -1.39
N CYS A 56 8.63 -5.73 -1.99
CA CYS A 56 7.95 -4.69 -2.75
C CYS A 56 6.89 -3.96 -1.91
N TRP A 57 6.28 -4.67 -0.95
CA TRP A 57 5.26 -4.13 -0.06
C TRP A 57 5.21 -4.91 1.25
N LEU A 58 4.51 -4.35 2.25
CA LEU A 58 4.25 -4.96 3.54
C LEU A 58 2.77 -4.85 3.88
N VAL A 59 2.22 -5.86 4.56
CA VAL A 59 0.90 -5.80 5.18
C VAL A 59 1.02 -6.35 6.60
N GLU A 60 0.62 -5.57 7.60
CA GLU A 60 0.71 -6.01 9.00
C GLU A 60 -0.25 -7.17 9.27
N ARG A 61 0.27 -8.18 9.98
CA ARG A 61 -0.51 -9.33 10.39
C ARG A 61 -1.38 -8.99 11.59
N ALA A 62 -2.67 -9.28 11.51
CA ALA A 62 -3.60 -9.04 12.62
C ALA A 62 -3.34 -9.91 13.86
N ASP A 63 -2.65 -11.04 13.70
CA ASP A 63 -2.20 -11.86 14.83
C ASP A 63 -0.99 -11.26 15.59
N GLY A 64 -0.48 -10.12 15.12
CA GLY A 64 0.67 -9.44 15.71
C GLY A 64 2.01 -10.10 15.43
N ALA A 65 2.06 -11.21 14.70
CA ALA A 65 3.29 -11.99 14.48
C ALA A 65 4.30 -11.29 13.54
N GLY A 66 3.90 -10.20 12.89
CA GLY A 66 4.76 -9.39 12.02
C GLY A 66 4.00 -8.92 10.78
N PHE A 67 4.54 -9.20 9.59
CA PHE A 67 4.00 -8.78 8.31
C PHE A 67 3.83 -9.96 7.35
N VAL A 68 2.99 -9.78 6.34
CA VAL A 68 3.12 -10.47 5.05
C VAL A 68 3.86 -9.51 4.12
N ALA A 69 4.75 -10.04 3.30
CA ALA A 69 5.48 -9.27 2.30
C ALA A 69 5.40 -9.95 0.95
N GLY A 70 5.29 -9.15 -0.11
CA GLY A 70 5.51 -9.60 -1.47
C GLY A 70 6.95 -9.36 -1.88
N LEU A 71 7.61 -10.38 -2.36
CA LEU A 71 9.00 -10.31 -2.83
C LEU A 71 9.06 -10.18 -4.35
N ARG A 72 10.17 -9.66 -4.87
CA ARG A 72 10.44 -9.50 -6.31
C ARG A 72 10.29 -10.80 -7.11
N SER A 73 10.53 -11.95 -6.49
CA SER A 73 10.42 -13.31 -7.04
C SER A 73 8.97 -13.82 -7.09
N ARG A 74 7.98 -12.93 -6.92
CA ARG A 74 6.54 -13.25 -6.91
C ARG A 74 6.09 -14.14 -5.75
N ARG A 75 6.89 -14.20 -4.68
CA ARG A 75 6.56 -14.91 -3.44
C ARG A 75 5.87 -13.99 -2.45
N LEU A 76 4.82 -14.49 -1.82
CA LEU A 76 4.27 -13.93 -0.59
C LEU A 76 4.84 -14.71 0.58
N VAL A 77 5.46 -14.02 1.53
CA VAL A 77 6.12 -14.63 2.69
C VAL A 77 5.65 -13.98 3.99
N GLY A 78 5.70 -14.73 5.09
CA GLY A 78 5.60 -14.12 6.41
C GLY A 78 6.93 -13.48 6.79
N LEU A 79 6.91 -12.26 7.35
CA LEU A 79 8.04 -11.62 7.99
C LEU A 79 7.75 -11.49 9.48
N ARG A 80 8.67 -11.94 10.33
CA ARG A 80 8.58 -11.77 11.78
C ARG A 80 9.68 -10.82 12.25
N LEU A 81 9.30 -9.91 13.15
CA LEU A 81 10.22 -9.06 13.90
C LEU A 81 10.15 -9.45 15.37
N ASP A 82 11.27 -9.94 15.90
CA ASP A 82 11.44 -10.22 17.32
C ASP A 82 12.55 -9.32 17.87
N GLY A 83 12.14 -8.23 18.52
CA GLY A 83 13.04 -7.14 18.89
C GLY A 83 13.77 -6.59 17.67
N GLU A 84 15.07 -6.89 17.58
CA GLU A 84 15.94 -6.44 16.49
C GLU A 84 16.13 -7.49 15.38
N ARG A 85 15.63 -8.72 15.58
CA ARG A 85 15.83 -9.82 14.63
C ARG A 85 14.69 -9.86 13.61
N LEU A 86 15.03 -9.69 12.34
CA LEU A 86 14.15 -9.99 11.22
C LEU A 86 14.28 -11.46 10.82
N THR A 87 13.16 -12.12 10.55
CA THR A 87 13.14 -13.49 10.03
C THR A 87 12.11 -13.60 8.92
N ILE A 88 12.55 -14.10 7.76
CA ILE A 88 11.67 -14.49 6.66
C ILE A 88 11.17 -15.90 6.94
N GLY A 89 9.86 -16.04 7.10
CA GLY A 89 9.18 -17.31 7.34
C GLY A 89 8.94 -18.08 6.04
N ARG A 90 8.06 -19.09 6.14
CA ARG A 90 7.69 -19.91 4.98
C ARG A 90 7.00 -19.07 3.90
N GLU A 91 7.16 -19.53 2.66
CA GLU A 91 6.33 -19.12 1.53
C GLU A 91 4.86 -19.46 1.83
N LEU A 92 3.99 -18.49 1.61
CA LEU A 92 2.55 -18.60 1.80
C LEU A 92 1.88 -18.91 0.47
N VAL A 93 2.24 -18.14 -0.56
CA VAL A 93 1.71 -18.20 -1.92
C VAL A 93 2.81 -17.77 -2.89
N ARG A 94 2.79 -18.32 -4.10
CA ARG A 94 3.56 -17.83 -5.24
C ARG A 94 2.62 -17.45 -6.36
N LEU A 95 2.87 -16.30 -6.97
CA LEU A 95 2.14 -15.81 -8.13
C LEU A 95 3.00 -15.97 -9.38
N GLU A 96 2.36 -16.02 -10.56
CA GLU A 96 3.03 -15.84 -11.86
C GLU A 96 4.23 -16.77 -12.09
N GLU A 97 4.10 -18.06 -11.80
CA GLU A 97 5.19 -19.03 -11.99
C GLU A 97 5.69 -19.07 -13.45
N ASP A 98 4.80 -18.80 -14.39
CA ASP A 98 5.00 -18.76 -15.84
C ASP A 98 5.49 -17.40 -16.38
N ALA A 99 5.54 -16.35 -15.55
CA ALA A 99 6.03 -15.02 -15.95
C ALA A 99 7.29 -14.60 -15.15
N PRO A 100 8.47 -15.19 -15.44
CA PRO A 100 9.70 -14.91 -14.70
C PRO A 100 10.26 -13.49 -14.87
N GLY A 101 9.83 -12.76 -15.91
CA GLY A 101 10.14 -11.35 -16.10
C GLY A 101 9.33 -10.40 -15.21
N ASN A 102 8.25 -10.88 -14.60
CA ASN A 102 7.43 -10.07 -13.73
C ASN A 102 7.96 -10.06 -12.28
N ARG A 103 7.62 -8.99 -11.57
CA ARG A 103 7.69 -8.88 -10.12
C ARG A 103 6.40 -8.36 -9.53
N LEU A 104 6.24 -8.50 -8.21
CA LEU A 104 5.20 -7.78 -7.47
C LEU A 104 5.57 -6.30 -7.39
N ASN A 105 4.58 -5.42 -7.27
CA ASN A 105 4.83 -3.99 -7.07
C ASN A 105 4.18 -3.46 -5.79
N ASP A 106 2.86 -3.47 -5.71
CA ASP A 106 2.14 -2.90 -4.57
C ASP A 106 0.99 -3.82 -4.12
N ALA A 107 0.55 -3.67 -2.87
CA ALA A 107 -0.54 -4.46 -2.32
C ALA A 107 -1.23 -3.79 -1.13
N MET A 108 -2.45 -4.24 -0.87
CA MET A 108 -3.18 -3.93 0.35
C MET A 108 -3.98 -5.12 0.87
N ALA A 109 -4.37 -5.08 2.14
CA ALA A 109 -5.41 -5.95 2.68
C ALA A 109 -6.76 -5.24 2.74
N ASP A 110 -7.83 -5.96 2.43
CA ASP A 110 -9.19 -5.51 2.72
C ASP A 110 -9.70 -5.97 4.10
N ALA A 111 -10.86 -5.45 4.51
CA ALA A 111 -11.46 -5.77 5.81
C ALA A 111 -11.90 -7.23 5.96
N ALA A 112 -12.03 -7.98 4.86
CA ALA A 112 -12.32 -9.41 4.87
C ALA A 112 -11.03 -10.26 4.98
N GLY A 113 -9.86 -9.61 5.05
CA GLY A 113 -8.57 -10.30 5.11
C GLY A 113 -8.12 -10.84 3.75
N ARG A 114 -8.63 -10.32 2.63
CA ARG A 114 -8.10 -10.65 1.30
C ARG A 114 -6.95 -9.70 1.00
N LEU A 115 -5.88 -10.22 0.42
CA LEU A 115 -4.80 -9.40 -0.13
C LEU A 115 -5.11 -9.11 -1.59
N TRP A 116 -4.97 -7.84 -1.95
CA TRP A 116 -5.04 -7.37 -3.33
C TRP A 116 -3.63 -6.99 -3.75
N VAL A 117 -3.09 -7.69 -4.75
CA VAL A 117 -1.66 -7.64 -5.09
C VAL A 117 -1.48 -7.34 -6.57
N GLY A 118 -0.74 -6.29 -6.89
CA GLY A 118 -0.33 -5.95 -8.25
C GLY A 118 1.01 -6.59 -8.62
N SER A 119 1.10 -7.10 -9.85
CA SER A 119 2.35 -7.47 -10.51
C SER A 119 2.63 -6.57 -11.72
N MET A 120 3.87 -6.59 -12.20
CA MET A 120 4.33 -5.79 -13.34
C MET A 120 5.52 -6.45 -14.02
N ASP A 121 5.78 -6.08 -15.28
CA ASP A 121 7.08 -6.32 -15.91
C ASP A 121 8.16 -5.59 -15.11
N ASP A 122 9.17 -6.33 -14.61
CA ASP A 122 10.24 -5.73 -13.83
C ASP A 122 11.11 -4.77 -14.67
N ALA A 123 11.08 -4.92 -15.99
CA ALA A 123 11.77 -4.01 -16.91
C ALA A 123 10.89 -2.82 -17.35
N GLU A 124 9.63 -2.75 -16.91
CA GLU A 124 8.67 -1.66 -17.20
C GLU A 124 8.40 -1.44 -18.71
N GLN A 125 8.51 -2.49 -19.52
CA GLN A 125 8.35 -2.44 -20.98
C GLN A 125 7.00 -3.00 -21.43
N ASP A 126 6.60 -4.14 -20.87
CA ASP A 126 5.44 -4.88 -21.31
C ASP A 126 4.24 -4.72 -20.36
N ALA A 127 3.03 -4.73 -20.92
CA ALA A 127 1.80 -4.74 -20.15
C ALA A 127 1.44 -6.16 -19.65
N SER A 128 2.40 -6.85 -19.02
CA SER A 128 2.28 -8.22 -18.54
C SER A 128 1.79 -8.33 -17.09
N GLY A 129 1.65 -7.21 -16.39
CA GLY A 129 1.20 -7.14 -15.01
C GLY A 129 -0.29 -7.42 -14.83
N SER A 130 -0.63 -7.89 -13.63
CA SER A 130 -1.97 -8.31 -13.26
C SER A 130 -2.34 -7.87 -11.84
N LEU A 131 -3.64 -7.78 -11.57
CA LEU A 131 -4.20 -7.59 -10.23
C LEU A 131 -4.73 -8.94 -9.72
N TYR A 132 -4.23 -9.37 -8.57
CA TYR A 132 -4.62 -10.61 -7.91
C TYR A 132 -5.40 -10.37 -6.63
N ARG A 133 -6.32 -11.28 -6.33
CA ARG A 133 -6.96 -11.44 -5.03
C ARG A 133 -6.44 -12.73 -4.41
N VAL A 134 -5.80 -12.61 -3.24
CA VAL A 134 -5.34 -13.75 -2.45
C VAL A 134 -6.20 -13.86 -1.19
N GLY A 135 -6.88 -15.00 -1.05
CA GLY A 135 -7.74 -15.28 0.10
C GLY A 135 -6.95 -15.59 1.38
N PRO A 136 -7.58 -15.48 2.57
CA PRO A 136 -6.96 -15.88 3.84
C PRO A 136 -6.51 -17.35 3.89
N ASP A 137 -7.12 -18.20 3.07
CA ASP A 137 -6.81 -19.63 2.90
C ASP A 137 -5.68 -19.89 1.89
N GLY A 138 -5.15 -18.84 1.25
CA GLY A 138 -4.12 -18.94 0.21
C GLY A 138 -4.69 -19.16 -1.20
N SER A 139 -6.01 -19.16 -1.38
CA SER A 139 -6.61 -19.20 -2.72
C SER A 139 -6.20 -17.97 -3.53
N VAL A 140 -5.94 -18.15 -4.82
CA VAL A 140 -5.49 -17.07 -5.73
C VAL A 140 -6.47 -16.95 -6.88
N GLU A 141 -6.90 -15.72 -7.14
CA GLU A 141 -7.68 -15.36 -8.32
C GLU A 141 -7.01 -14.18 -9.02
N ARG A 142 -6.81 -14.25 -10.34
CA ARG A 142 -6.44 -13.09 -11.15
C ARG A 142 -7.71 -12.30 -11.45
N ALA A 143 -7.84 -11.14 -10.82
CA ALA A 143 -9.04 -10.32 -10.88
C ALA A 143 -9.06 -9.37 -12.10
N ASP A 144 -7.88 -8.98 -12.59
CA ASP A 144 -7.72 -8.16 -13.79
C ASP A 144 -6.27 -8.28 -14.33
N GLU A 145 -6.03 -7.85 -15.57
CA GLU A 145 -4.72 -7.99 -16.23
C GLU A 145 -4.42 -6.84 -17.21
N GLY A 146 -3.20 -6.86 -17.76
CA GLY A 146 -2.78 -5.94 -18.82
C GLY A 146 -2.21 -4.63 -18.30
N TYR A 147 -1.51 -4.64 -17.17
CA TYR A 147 -0.86 -3.49 -16.54
C TYR A 147 0.63 -3.44 -16.88
N THR A 148 1.18 -2.26 -17.20
CA THR A 148 2.64 -2.12 -17.37
C THR A 148 3.34 -1.92 -16.05
N VAL A 149 2.85 -1.00 -15.21
CA VAL A 149 3.27 -0.84 -13.82
C VAL A 149 2.02 -0.73 -12.96
N SER A 150 1.72 -1.79 -12.22
CA SER A 150 0.55 -1.83 -11.35
C SER A 150 0.83 -1.11 -10.03
N ASN A 151 -0.03 -0.17 -9.64
CA ASN A 151 0.15 0.60 -8.42
C ASN A 151 -1.15 0.75 -7.63
N GLY A 152 -1.04 1.07 -6.35
CA GLY A 152 -2.10 0.75 -5.42
C GLY A 152 -2.24 -0.78 -5.26
N PRO A 153 -3.24 -1.25 -4.52
CA PRO A 153 -4.58 -0.69 -4.55
C PRO A 153 -4.95 0.14 -3.32
N ALA A 154 -6.06 0.88 -3.43
CA ALA A 154 -6.78 1.42 -2.28
C ALA A 154 -8.27 1.03 -2.34
N LEU A 155 -8.92 1.08 -1.19
CA LEU A 155 -10.36 0.85 -1.06
C LEU A 155 -11.06 2.13 -0.64
N SER A 156 -12.25 2.37 -1.20
CA SER A 156 -13.15 3.38 -0.67
C SER A 156 -13.45 3.10 0.81
N PRO A 157 -13.77 4.12 1.62
CA PRO A 157 -14.03 3.94 3.05
C PRO A 157 -15.20 2.99 3.37
N ASP A 158 -16.15 2.83 2.45
CA ASP A 158 -17.26 1.88 2.56
C ASP A 158 -16.91 0.45 2.09
N GLY A 159 -15.69 0.23 1.58
CA GLY A 159 -15.20 -1.05 1.09
C GLY A 159 -15.84 -1.54 -0.21
N ARG A 160 -16.57 -0.69 -0.94
CA ARG A 160 -17.34 -1.08 -2.14
C ARG A 160 -16.68 -0.72 -3.46
N THR A 161 -15.60 0.06 -3.43
CA THR A 161 -14.83 0.43 -4.62
C THR A 161 -13.36 0.11 -4.39
N LEU A 162 -12.76 -0.65 -5.30
CA LEU A 162 -11.32 -0.84 -5.38
C LEU A 162 -10.74 0.09 -6.44
N TYR A 163 -9.67 0.79 -6.09
CA TYR A 163 -8.90 1.64 -6.99
C TYR A 163 -7.57 0.99 -7.30
N HIS A 164 -7.19 0.97 -8.57
CA HIS A 164 -5.93 0.39 -9.02
C HIS A 164 -5.36 1.18 -10.19
N THR A 165 -4.05 1.32 -10.24
CA THR A 165 -3.36 2.22 -11.16
C THR A 165 -2.59 1.43 -12.21
N ASP A 166 -2.57 1.96 -13.42
CA ASP A 166 -1.53 1.67 -14.40
C ASP A 166 -0.72 2.96 -14.63
N SER A 167 0.50 2.99 -14.08
CA SER A 167 1.29 4.22 -14.00
C SER A 167 1.62 4.76 -15.39
N PRO A 168 2.20 3.98 -16.34
CA PRO A 168 2.44 4.44 -17.71
C PRO A 168 1.19 4.91 -18.45
N ARG A 169 0.01 4.32 -18.17
CA ARG A 169 -1.27 4.80 -18.73
C ARG A 169 -1.81 6.05 -18.04
N ARG A 170 -1.14 6.56 -17.00
CA ARG A 170 -1.54 7.74 -16.23
C ARG A 170 -2.99 7.67 -15.76
N THR A 171 -3.46 6.47 -15.44
CA THR A 171 -4.88 6.22 -15.17
C THR A 171 -5.05 5.42 -13.89
N ILE A 172 -5.86 5.97 -12.99
CA ILE A 172 -6.43 5.24 -11.86
C ILE A 172 -7.77 4.68 -12.32
N PHE A 173 -7.91 3.37 -12.27
CA PHE A 173 -9.16 2.65 -12.50
C PHE A 173 -9.94 2.47 -11.21
N ALA A 174 -11.26 2.41 -11.30
CA ALA A 174 -12.14 2.00 -10.23
C ALA A 174 -12.94 0.76 -10.63
N PHE A 175 -13.15 -0.12 -9.66
CA PHE A 175 -13.93 -1.35 -9.78
C PHE A 175 -15.00 -1.35 -8.70
N THR A 176 -16.20 -1.80 -9.02
CA THR A 176 -17.16 -2.21 -8.00
C THR A 176 -16.63 -3.49 -7.35
N LEU A 177 -16.49 -3.46 -6.01
CA LEU A 177 -16.09 -4.61 -5.20
C LEU A 177 -17.32 -5.20 -4.51
N ALA A 178 -17.69 -6.41 -4.92
CA ALA A 178 -18.75 -7.16 -4.27
C ALA A 178 -18.28 -7.76 -2.92
N ALA A 179 -19.24 -8.15 -2.07
CA ALA A 179 -18.95 -8.68 -0.74
C ALA A 179 -18.10 -9.97 -0.79
N ASP A 180 -18.34 -10.84 -1.77
CA ASP A 180 -17.57 -12.05 -2.04
C ASP A 180 -16.16 -11.78 -2.58
N GLY A 181 -15.90 -10.56 -3.05
CA GLY A 181 -14.60 -10.14 -3.54
C GLY A 181 -14.50 -10.14 -5.05
N THR A 182 -15.60 -10.30 -5.77
CA THR A 182 -15.61 -10.17 -7.22
C THR A 182 -15.50 -8.69 -7.62
N LEU A 183 -14.62 -8.42 -8.59
CA LEU A 183 -14.50 -7.11 -9.22
C LEU A 183 -15.38 -7.04 -10.47
N SER A 184 -16.02 -5.89 -10.68
CA SER A 184 -16.79 -5.60 -11.89
C SER A 184 -16.78 -4.11 -12.21
N GLY A 185 -17.26 -3.74 -13.40
CA GLY A 185 -17.46 -2.33 -13.75
C GLY A 185 -16.16 -1.51 -13.79
N LYS A 186 -15.07 -2.10 -14.29
CA LYS A 186 -13.79 -1.40 -14.54
C LYS A 186 -14.05 -0.13 -15.32
N ARG A 187 -13.66 1.01 -14.76
CA ARG A 187 -13.80 2.32 -15.39
C ARG A 187 -12.61 3.20 -15.05
N ALA A 188 -12.21 4.08 -15.97
CA ALA A 188 -11.28 5.14 -15.62
C ALA A 188 -11.93 6.04 -14.56
N HIS A 189 -11.24 6.24 -13.44
CA HIS A 189 -11.68 7.10 -12.35
C HIS A 189 -10.99 8.46 -12.44
N ILE A 190 -9.67 8.45 -12.57
CA ILE A 190 -8.83 9.66 -12.71
C ILE A 190 -7.84 9.41 -13.84
N ARG A 191 -7.66 10.40 -14.71
CA ARG A 191 -6.61 10.43 -15.72
C ARG A 191 -5.71 11.64 -15.47
N PHE A 192 -4.41 11.38 -15.38
CA PHE A 192 -3.38 12.38 -15.13
C PHE A 192 -2.95 12.97 -16.48
N GLY A 193 -2.73 14.28 -16.50
CA GLY A 193 -2.06 14.98 -17.59
C GLY A 193 -0.57 14.61 -17.65
N GLU A 194 0.13 15.08 -18.67
CA GLU A 194 1.57 14.86 -18.78
C GLU A 194 2.35 15.62 -17.69
N GLU A 195 1.84 16.80 -17.34
CA GLU A 195 2.36 17.70 -16.32
C GLU A 195 2.19 17.18 -14.90
N ASP A 196 1.24 16.27 -14.67
CA ASP A 196 0.96 15.70 -13.35
C ASP A 196 1.95 14.57 -12.98
N GLY A 197 2.74 14.10 -13.95
CA GLY A 197 3.65 12.97 -13.77
C GLY A 197 2.96 11.61 -13.93
N TYR A 198 3.36 10.63 -13.13
CA TYR A 198 2.82 9.28 -13.14
C TYR A 198 2.20 8.95 -11.78
N PRO A 199 0.95 8.45 -11.73
CA PRO A 199 0.34 8.02 -10.48
C PRO A 199 1.06 6.78 -9.92
N ASP A 200 1.31 6.79 -8.62
CA ASP A 200 2.02 5.73 -7.90
C ASP A 200 1.13 5.08 -6.82
N GLY A 201 1.69 4.71 -5.66
CA GLY A 201 0.95 4.25 -4.49
C GLY A 201 -0.16 5.21 -4.02
N MET A 202 -1.18 4.66 -3.37
CA MET A 202 -2.34 5.45 -2.91
C MET A 202 -2.95 4.95 -1.60
N THR A 203 -3.64 5.84 -0.89
CA THR A 203 -4.45 5.48 0.28
C THR A 203 -5.75 6.30 0.34
N CYS A 204 -6.78 5.77 1.02
CA CYS A 204 -8.04 6.46 1.28
C CYS A 204 -8.14 6.87 2.75
N ASP A 205 -8.80 7.98 3.01
CA ASP A 205 -8.89 8.58 4.35
C ASP A 205 -10.23 8.30 5.05
N ALA A 206 -10.30 8.52 6.38
CA ALA A 206 -11.38 8.00 7.24
C ALA A 206 -12.68 8.83 7.28
N GLY A 207 -12.75 10.02 6.69
CA GLY A 207 -13.93 10.89 6.84
C GLY A 207 -14.06 12.00 5.80
N ALA A 208 -13.30 11.92 4.71
CA ALA A 208 -12.84 13.03 3.90
C ALA A 208 -11.74 13.89 4.55
N ILE A 209 -10.75 14.20 3.72
CA ILE A 209 -9.36 14.53 4.05
C ILE A 209 -9.26 15.80 4.88
N SER A 210 -8.29 15.86 5.80
CA SER A 210 -7.89 17.15 6.39
C SER A 210 -7.33 18.06 5.29
N GLY A 211 -8.18 18.95 4.78
CA GLY A 211 -7.82 19.96 3.78
C GLY A 211 -8.74 20.01 2.56
N SER A 212 -10.01 20.30 2.79
CA SER A 212 -11.06 20.64 1.80
C SER A 212 -11.73 19.48 1.03
N ARG A 213 -12.86 18.99 1.60
CA ARG A 213 -14.01 18.33 0.95
C ARG A 213 -13.72 17.63 -0.39
N THR A 214 -13.00 16.52 -0.38
CA THR A 214 -12.87 15.57 -1.49
C THR A 214 -12.33 14.27 -0.91
N GLY A 215 -13.12 13.19 -0.90
CA GLY A 215 -12.64 11.84 -0.57
C GLY A 215 -11.71 11.31 -1.65
N ALA A 216 -10.42 11.61 -1.52
CA ALA A 216 -9.42 11.28 -2.52
C ALA A 216 -8.68 9.99 -2.14
N ALA A 217 -8.51 9.11 -3.11
CA ALA A 217 -7.31 8.29 -3.13
C ALA A 217 -6.14 9.26 -3.27
N ALA A 218 -5.36 9.42 -2.21
CA ALA A 218 -4.13 10.20 -2.24
C ALA A 218 -3.08 9.39 -2.99
N GLY A 219 -3.10 9.47 -4.32
CA GLY A 219 -2.02 8.96 -5.16
C GLY A 219 -0.81 9.86 -5.01
N SER A 220 0.35 9.30 -4.71
CA SER A 220 1.60 10.00 -4.88
C SER A 220 1.97 10.06 -6.36
N ALA A 221 2.41 11.22 -6.85
CA ALA A 221 3.03 11.35 -8.15
C ALA A 221 4.55 11.45 -8.00
N ALA A 222 5.28 10.55 -8.66
CA ALA A 222 6.74 10.61 -8.76
C ALA A 222 7.14 11.35 -10.05
N SER A 223 7.81 12.50 -9.93
CA SER A 223 8.41 13.19 -11.08
C SER A 223 9.90 12.80 -11.22
N GLY A 224 10.22 11.93 -12.18
CA GLY A 224 11.59 11.71 -12.67
C GLY A 224 12.59 11.05 -11.72
N ARG A 225 13.79 10.76 -12.26
CA ARG A 225 14.91 9.91 -11.73
C ARG A 225 15.45 10.24 -10.33
N THR A 226 14.87 11.19 -9.61
CA THR A 226 15.33 11.66 -8.30
C THR A 226 14.19 11.75 -7.28
N GLY A 227 13.25 10.78 -7.26
CA GLY A 227 12.39 10.49 -6.09
C GLY A 227 11.74 11.71 -5.40
N ARG A 228 11.42 12.77 -6.14
CA ARG A 228 10.85 13.99 -5.57
C ARG A 228 9.34 13.89 -5.69
N TRP A 229 8.68 13.71 -4.56
CA TRP A 229 7.22 13.68 -4.46
C TRP A 229 6.65 15.06 -4.87
N THR A 230 5.89 15.11 -5.96
CA THR A 230 5.26 16.35 -6.45
C THR A 230 3.75 16.29 -6.22
N GLY A 231 3.29 16.73 -5.05
CA GLY A 231 1.89 17.07 -4.79
C GLY A 231 0.95 15.89 -4.48
N TRP A 232 -0.20 16.24 -3.88
CA TRP A 232 -1.31 15.36 -3.52
C TRP A 232 -2.51 15.71 -4.42
N CYS A 233 -3.07 14.74 -5.15
CA CYS A 233 -4.29 14.93 -5.93
C CYS A 233 -5.54 14.57 -5.12
N GLY A 234 -6.47 15.52 -4.94
CA GLY A 234 -7.73 15.35 -4.20
C GLY A 234 -8.95 15.10 -5.12
N CYS A 235 -9.80 14.09 -4.90
CA CYS A 235 -11.04 13.83 -5.68
C CYS A 235 -12.25 13.51 -4.76
N ARG A 236 -13.51 13.65 -5.21
CA ARG A 236 -14.73 13.69 -4.36
C ARG A 236 -15.54 12.38 -4.43
N CYS A 237 -15.98 11.83 -3.28
CA CYS A 237 -16.96 10.73 -3.19
C CYS A 237 -18.20 11.12 -2.34
N PRO A 238 -19.42 10.67 -2.69
CA PRO A 238 -20.65 10.90 -1.92
C PRO A 238 -20.81 9.95 -0.72
N THR A 239 -21.57 10.39 0.30
CA THR A 239 -21.57 9.96 1.71
C THR A 239 -22.40 8.71 2.11
N SER A 240 -22.05 8.15 3.28
CA SER A 240 -22.36 6.89 4.04
C SER A 240 -23.82 6.63 4.56
N PRO A 241 -24.16 5.68 5.51
CA PRO A 241 -23.54 4.44 6.15
C PRO A 241 -24.55 3.23 6.28
N PRO A 242 -24.41 2.10 7.08
CA PRO A 242 -23.52 1.73 8.23
C PRO A 242 -22.79 0.35 8.22
N ALA A 243 -22.02 0.09 9.31
CA ALA A 243 -20.93 -0.89 9.50
C ALA A 243 -21.32 -2.31 9.98
N PRO A 244 -20.43 -3.33 9.81
CA PRO A 244 -20.47 -4.54 10.64
C PRO A 244 -19.11 -4.97 11.28
N SER A 245 -19.23 -6.03 12.09
CA SER A 245 -18.42 -6.51 13.23
C SER A 245 -17.14 -7.30 12.94
N ALA A 246 -16.26 -7.36 13.96
CA ALA A 246 -14.94 -7.99 13.98
C ALA A 246 -14.94 -9.52 13.75
N GLY A 247 -14.03 -9.98 12.88
CA GLY A 247 -13.65 -11.36 12.65
C GLY A 247 -12.14 -11.47 12.41
N ARG A 248 -11.56 -12.67 12.56
CA ARG A 248 -10.12 -12.95 12.39
C ARG A 248 -9.72 -12.63 10.94
N GLY A 249 -8.96 -11.58 10.71
CA GLY A 249 -8.52 -11.13 9.40
C GLY A 249 -7.48 -10.01 9.51
N TRP A 250 -6.68 -9.81 8.46
CA TRP A 250 -5.60 -8.81 8.40
C TRP A 250 -6.11 -7.40 8.72
N THR A 251 -5.32 -6.62 9.46
CA THR A 251 -5.74 -5.30 9.95
C THR A 251 -5.54 -4.24 8.87
N SER A 252 -6.61 -3.47 8.60
CA SER A 252 -6.51 -2.20 7.90
C SER A 252 -5.89 -1.12 8.80
N CYS A 253 -5.12 -0.21 8.20
CA CYS A 253 -4.54 0.94 8.91
C CYS A 253 -5.64 1.79 9.53
N SER A 254 -5.70 1.85 10.87
CA SER A 254 -6.50 2.80 11.63
C SER A 254 -5.59 3.87 12.23
N SER A 255 -5.99 5.14 12.08
CA SER A 255 -5.21 6.32 12.51
C SER A 255 -5.06 6.40 14.04
N PRO A 256 -3.98 7.03 14.56
CA PRO A 256 -3.78 7.20 16.00
C PRO A 256 -4.76 8.23 16.61
N PRO A 257 -5.09 8.11 17.92
CA PRO A 257 -5.93 9.09 18.61
C PRO A 257 -5.20 10.44 18.80
N PRO A 258 -5.92 11.57 18.79
CA PRO A 258 -5.30 12.89 18.94
C PRO A 258 -4.70 13.08 20.35
N PRO A 259 -3.60 13.83 20.48
CA PRO A 259 -2.99 14.12 21.77
C PRO A 259 -3.93 14.98 22.62
N ARG A 260 -4.16 14.57 23.88
CA ARG A 260 -4.87 15.38 24.88
C ARG A 260 -4.02 16.60 25.23
N THR A 261 -4.44 17.78 24.80
CA THR A 261 -3.83 19.04 25.21
C THR A 261 -4.21 19.33 26.68
N ARG A 262 -3.20 19.37 27.56
CA ARG A 262 -3.35 19.97 28.89
C ARG A 262 -3.43 21.49 28.71
N ARG A 263 -4.53 22.09 29.16
CA ARG A 263 -4.61 23.54 29.36
C ARG A 263 -3.71 23.92 30.52
N THR A 264 -2.70 24.75 30.27
CA THR A 264 -2.02 25.53 31.31
C THR A 264 -2.84 26.78 31.57
N GLU A 265 -3.41 26.90 32.77
CA GLU A 265 -3.93 28.15 33.32
C GLU A 265 -2.74 28.95 33.86
N ASN A 266 -2.54 30.16 33.35
CA ASN A 266 -1.62 31.14 33.95
C ASN A 266 -2.32 31.80 35.15
N ARG A 267 -1.59 31.89 36.26
CA ARG A 267 -1.87 32.78 37.39
C ARG A 267 -1.47 34.21 37.07
#